data_AF-A0A535DV59-F1
#
_entry.id   AF-A0A535DV59-F1
#
_cell.length_a   1.000
_cell.length_b   1.000
_cell.length_c   1.000
_cell.angle_alpha   90.00
_cell.angle_beta   90.00
_cell.angle_gamma   90.00
#
_symmetry.space_group_name_H-M   'P 1'
#
loop_
_entity.id
_entity.type
_entity.pdbx_description
1 polymer ?
#
loop_
_entity_poly.entity_id
_entity_poly.type
_entity_poly.pdbx_seq_one_letter_code
_entity_poly.pdbx_strand_id
1 'polypeptide(L)' 'PVKVFADTLVKNWDRVLHWFESRIGNGILEAINSLVQAAKRRARGYRSKRNYIAMIYMTAGKLNFTLPT' A
#
# COMPACT_ATOMS: atom_id res chain seq x y z
N PRO A 1 -25.19 6.00 -10.11
CA PRO A 1 -24.01 6.50 -9.37
C PRO A 1 -24.24 6.61 -7.86
N VAL A 2 -25.16 7.46 -7.41
CA VAL A 2 -25.43 7.69 -5.97
C VAL A 2 -26.02 6.45 -5.28
N LYS A 3 -26.91 5.73 -5.95
CA LYS A 3 -27.54 4.49 -5.42
C LYS A 3 -26.51 3.38 -5.13
N VAL A 4 -25.57 3.17 -6.06
CA VAL A 4 -24.47 2.19 -5.92
C VAL A 4 -23.52 2.56 -4.77
N PHE A 5 -23.24 3.86 -4.60
CA PHE A 5 -22.45 4.35 -3.49
C PHE A 5 -23.16 4.10 -2.14
N ALA A 6 -24.46 4.42 -2.05
CA ALA A 6 -25.27 4.15 -0.87
C ALA A 6 -25.30 2.66 -0.53
N ASP A 7 -25.49 1.79 -1.52
CA ASP A 7 -25.45 0.33 -1.31
C ASP A 7 -24.07 -0.14 -0.81
N THR A 8 -22.99 0.50 -1.26
CA THR A 8 -21.62 0.17 -0.83
C THR A 8 -21.36 0.60 0.61
N LEU A 9 -21.88 1.76 1.02
CA LEU A 9 -21.81 2.25 2.40
C LEU A 9 -22.58 1.34 3.35
N VAL A 10 -23.81 0.98 3.00
CA VAL A 10 -24.64 0.08 3.82
C VAL A 10 -23.97 -1.29 3.98
N LYS A 11 -23.38 -1.83 2.91
CA LYS A 11 -22.64 -3.12 2.95
C LYS A 11 -21.37 -3.09 3.79
N ASN A 12 -20.77 -1.92 4.02
CA ASN A 12 -19.49 -1.77 4.72
C ASN A 12 -19.60 -0.91 5.98
N TRP A 13 -20.81 -0.77 6.54
CA TRP A 13 -21.09 0.12 7.66
C TRP A 13 -20.20 -0.16 8.89
N ASP A 14 -19.95 -1.43 9.20
CA ASP A 14 -19.06 -1.83 10.30
C ASP A 14 -17.62 -1.33 10.11
N ARG A 15 -17.12 -1.31 8.87
CA ARG A 15 -15.78 -0.79 8.54
C ARG A 15 -15.73 0.73 8.65
N VAL A 16 -16.83 1.40 8.29
CA VAL A 16 -16.97 2.86 8.44
C VAL A 16 -16.95 3.25 9.92
N LEU A 17 -17.63 2.49 10.78
CA LEU A 17 -17.59 2.69 12.23
C LEU A 17 -16.20 2.41 12.81
N HIS A 18 -15.57 1.30 12.41
CA HIS A 18 -14.22 0.94 12.87
C HIS A 18 -13.13 1.94 12.47
N TRP A 19 -13.36 2.71 11.40
CA TRP A 19 -12.44 3.78 10.98
C TRP A 19 -12.33 4.89 12.03
N PHE A 20 -13.40 5.19 12.80
CA PHE A 20 -13.34 6.25 13.81
C PHE A 20 -12.40 5.91 14.98
N GLU A 21 -12.24 4.62 15.30
CA GLU A 21 -11.34 4.15 16.34
C GLU A 21 -9.92 3.91 15.80
N SER A 22 -9.82 3.21 14.68
CA SER A 22 -8.51 2.83 14.11
C SER A 22 -7.82 3.99 13.39
N ARG A 23 -8.58 4.93 12.81
CA ARG A 23 -8.15 5.92 11.82
C ARG A 23 -7.39 5.31 10.63
N ILE A 24 -7.49 4.00 10.43
CA ILE A 24 -6.87 3.29 9.32
C ILE A 24 -7.83 3.34 8.14
N GLY A 25 -7.67 4.37 7.31
CA GLY A 25 -8.40 4.51 6.04
C GLY A 25 -7.61 3.98 4.85
N ASN A 26 -8.22 4.07 3.67
CA ASN A 26 -7.56 3.74 2.41
C ASN A 26 -6.29 4.56 2.13
N GLY A 27 -6.12 5.72 2.77
CA GLY A 27 -4.92 6.57 2.59
C GLY A 27 -3.59 5.87 2.92
N ILE A 28 -3.55 5.01 3.95
CA ILE A 28 -2.34 4.23 4.26
C ILE A 28 -2.07 3.18 3.17
N LEU A 29 -3.13 2.51 2.70
CA LEU A 29 -3.04 1.54 1.61
C LEU A 29 -2.60 2.21 0.30
N GLU A 30 -3.09 3.41 0.01
CA GLU A 30 -2.72 4.21 -1.16
C GLU A 30 -1.26 4.71 -1.09
N ALA A 31 -0.80 5.11 0.10
CA ALA A 31 0.59 5.48 0.32
C ALA A 31 1.53 4.29 0.06
N ILE A 32 1.20 3.11 0.60
CA ILE A 32 1.97 1.88 0.35
C ILE A 32 1.93 1.50 -1.13
N ASN A 33 0.76 1.57 -1.77
CA ASN A 33 0.62 1.26 -3.20
C ASN A 33 1.47 2.20 -4.06
N SER A 34 1.51 3.48 -3.72
CA SER A 34 2.34 4.48 -4.41
C SER A 34 3.84 4.17 -4.28
N LEU A 35 4.30 3.74 -3.11
CA LEU A 35 5.69 3.29 -2.89
C LEU A 35 6.03 2.04 -3.72
N VAL A 36 5.13 1.06 -3.76
CA VAL A 36 5.29 -0.15 -4.58
C VAL A 36 5.35 0.19 -6.07
N GLN A 37 4.50 1.11 -6.54
CA GLN A 37 4.54 1.57 -7.93
C GLN A 37 5.80 2.36 -8.26
N ALA A 38 6.28 3.21 -7.34
CA ALA A 38 7.54 3.91 -7.49
C ALA A 38 8.73 2.93 -7.58
N ALA A 39 8.74 1.91 -6.72
CA ALA A 39 9.70 0.81 -6.78
C ALA A 39 9.64 0.13 -8.15
N LYS A 40 8.45 -0.26 -8.62
CA LYS A 40 8.21 -0.87 -9.94
C LYS A 40 8.69 0.00 -11.12
N ARG A 41 8.55 1.33 -11.04
CA ARG A 41 8.98 2.26 -12.10
C ARG A 41 10.50 2.41 -12.15
N ARG A 42 11.15 2.44 -10.99
CA ARG A 42 12.62 2.52 -10.85
C ARG A 42 13.31 1.21 -11.25
N ALA A 43 12.61 0.11 -11.00
CA ALA A 43 12.89 -1.26 -11.33
C ALA A 43 12.74 -1.64 -12.82
N ARG A 44 13.56 -1.09 -13.72
CA ARG A 44 13.56 -1.57 -15.12
C ARG A 44 14.16 -2.99 -15.19
N GLY A 45 13.31 -4.03 -15.18
CA GLY A 45 13.69 -5.37 -15.64
C GLY A 45 13.74 -6.51 -14.63
N TYR A 46 13.07 -6.44 -13.46
CA TYR A 46 12.95 -7.61 -12.59
C TYR A 46 12.03 -8.67 -13.22
N ARG A 47 12.62 -9.55 -14.02
CA ARG A 47 11.94 -10.67 -14.69
C ARG A 47 11.39 -11.72 -13.72
N SER A 48 11.77 -11.69 -12.44
CA SER A 48 11.33 -12.65 -11.43
C SER A 48 10.54 -11.98 -10.29
N LYS A 49 9.54 -12.71 -9.76
CA LYS A 49 8.74 -12.29 -8.60
C LYS A 49 9.62 -12.04 -7.36
N ARG A 50 10.68 -12.84 -7.17
CA ARG A 50 11.61 -12.72 -6.05
C ARG A 50 12.33 -11.37 -6.06
N ASN A 51 12.80 -10.92 -7.22
CA ASN A 51 13.48 -9.63 -7.35
C ASN A 51 12.50 -8.46 -7.16
N TYR A 52 11.25 -8.62 -7.61
CA TYR A 52 10.22 -7.62 -7.38
C TYR A 52 9.90 -7.43 -5.89
N ILE A 53 9.74 -8.54 -5.15
CA ILE A 53 9.52 -8.52 -3.70
C ILE A 53 10.71 -7.89 -2.97
N ALA A 54 11.94 -8.26 -3.31
CA ALA A 54 13.14 -7.70 -2.71
C ALA A 54 13.21 -6.17 -2.85
N MET A 55 12.81 -5.63 -4.00
CA MET A 55 12.79 -4.18 -4.21
C MET A 55 11.71 -3.44 -3.44
N ILE A 56 10.56 -4.07 -3.24
CA ILE A 56 9.53 -3.52 -2.36
C ILE A 56 10.09 -3.42 -0.94
N TYR A 57 10.77 -4.46 -0.44
CA TYR A 57 11.43 -4.41 0.87
C TYR A 57 12.54 -3.35 0.93
N MET A 58 13.36 -3.22 -0.11
CA MET A 58 14.39 -2.16 -0.19
C MET A 58 13.80 -0.75 -0.21
N THR A 59 12.62 -0.56 -0.80
CA THR A 59 12.01 0.78 -0.96
C THR A 59 11.11 1.16 0.22
N ALA A 60 10.28 0.23 0.71
CA ALA A 60 9.28 0.48 1.75
C ALA A 60 9.71 0.02 3.14
N GLY A 61 10.69 -0.89 3.23
CA GLY A 61 11.07 -1.56 4.48
C GLY A 61 11.98 -0.75 5.42
N LYS A 62 12.39 0.48 5.05
CA LYS A 62 13.34 1.32 5.82
C LYS A 62 14.54 0.52 6.35
N LEU A 63 15.14 -0.32 5.50
CA LEU A 63 16.26 -1.17 5.89
C LEU A 63 17.50 -0.31 6.16
N ASN A 64 17.97 -0.33 7.41
CA ASN A 64 19.23 0.29 7.79
C ASN A 64 20.37 -0.64 7.38
N PHE A 65 21.02 -0.35 6.26
CA PHE A 65 22.30 -0.97 5.94
C PHE A 65 23.37 -0.25 6.74
N THR A 66 23.80 -0.84 7.85
CA THR A 66 25.02 -0.42 8.56
C THR A 66 26.22 -0.76 7.68
N LEU A 67 26.50 0.10 6.71
CA LEU A 67 27.70 0.04 5.90
C LEU A 67 28.86 0.58 6.75
N PRO A 68 30.00 -0.13 6.85
CA PRO A 68 31.21 0.44 7.44
C PRO A 68 31.69 1.57 6.52
N THR A 69 31.73 2.79 7.06
CA THR A 69 32.45 3.93 6.47
C THR A 69 33.95 3.74 6.60
#